data_AF-R9M4M2-F1
#
_entry.id   AF-R9M4M2-F1
#
_cell.length_a   1.000
_cell.length_b   1.000
_cell.length_c   1.000
_cell.angle_alpha   90.00
_cell.angle_beta   90.00
_cell.angle_gamma   90.00
#
_symmetry.space_group_name_H-M   'P 1'
#
loop_
_entity.id
_entity.type
_entity.pdbx_description
1 polymer ?
#
loop_
_entity_poly.entity_id
_entity_poly.type
_entity_poly.pdbx_seq_one_letter_code
_entity_poly.pdbx_strand_id
1 'polypeptide(L)'
;MDMEENKGMQQPEQLSESGVMQSTAAPQENMQQSAEPSQTPGQPEKKKPAVLFVVAGLVLLLVVLVILWVSGIFGKDPKKAVNDAIEATQKQSEDRIERISAEIPAAKSMIDTSVQPEKSDFELEFQSLEGGDTSLQIVSKLFAGFGLKGTVVTDPENGVMELDGSIAMSGSELLGLYFFLSPETYAGGIPTFTDTMVSIDPQTFADDMRASRFYDPQTMPDEQLEELQEMLTAQAGMVQSAGGLDIRAMQEDIRKILMDALEHATYQKVGKEGKDTAYEVKIPGADIKQALVDLVRYLYIDSPIGELYDNAFPAEMFDGKRYSEMIEEDMLPEIEESMPEMDATLVFQINRTIRSVQASFVPNDGGESGFETILADISYSEAGDTSMTVEMGFSEEGVREGSLSAEISDRYADGVYEMSLTFDLSGEEAGEPVAIQIDEQLTMDKNGRYALGFDMGFDGMGLDQMVPSIGIQLDGTVTADGENTIWEFPVVSGKVGYLDDSYTLNFTCKSTSSPITVPYEASRTLTPLFEMGESDLDAWASEYEAGAQALFGSLFGYAMGSAVPEAGQPAA
;
A
#
# COMPACT_ATOMS: atom_id res chain seq x y z
N MET A 1 -4.02 18.66 66.11
CA MET A 1 -5.10 18.36 65.15
C MET A 1 -4.54 17.29 64.21
N ASP A 2 -4.21 16.10 64.72
CA ASP A 2 -5.04 15.11 65.45
C ASP A 2 -5.85 14.31 64.43
N MET A 3 -5.45 13.06 64.18
CA MET A 3 -6.08 11.82 64.71
C MET A 3 -7.24 11.36 63.79
N GLU A 4 -7.37 10.09 63.39
CA GLU A 4 -6.62 8.85 63.67
C GLU A 4 -6.72 7.96 62.39
N GLU A 5 -5.67 7.23 61.99
CA GLU A 5 -5.42 5.79 62.27
C GLU A 5 -6.54 4.80 61.84
N ASN A 6 -6.32 3.54 61.44
CA ASN A 6 -5.20 2.64 61.01
C ASN A 6 -5.90 1.22 60.85
N LYS A 7 -5.40 0.07 60.38
CA LYS A 7 -4.11 -0.66 60.31
C LYS A 7 -4.17 -1.64 59.12
N GLY A 8 -3.07 -2.17 58.58
CA GLY A 8 -1.67 -2.05 59.00
C GLY A 8 -0.69 -2.87 58.13
N MET A 9 0.58 -2.92 58.56
CA MET A 9 1.70 -3.54 57.86
C MET A 9 1.99 -4.97 58.39
N GLN A 10 2.55 -5.88 57.56
CA GLN A 10 3.94 -6.37 57.70
C GLN A 10 4.30 -7.54 56.73
N GLN A 11 5.52 -7.48 56.20
CA GLN A 11 6.32 -8.59 55.63
C GLN A 11 7.14 -9.29 56.75
N PRO A 12 8.05 -10.24 56.45
CA PRO A 12 7.94 -11.51 55.71
C PRO A 12 8.46 -12.69 56.58
N GLU A 13 8.58 -13.92 56.02
CA GLU A 13 9.84 -14.73 56.09
C GLU A 13 9.74 -16.04 55.26
N GLN A 14 10.70 -16.96 55.40
CA GLN A 14 11.22 -17.83 54.33
C GLN A 14 11.32 -19.33 54.71
N LEU A 15 11.54 -20.18 53.68
CA LEU A 15 12.13 -21.55 53.73
C LEU A 15 11.36 -22.70 54.40
N SER A 16 11.22 -23.82 53.66
CA SER A 16 11.87 -25.12 53.96
C SER A 16 11.59 -26.18 52.88
N GLU A 17 12.58 -27.04 52.59
CA GLU A 17 12.49 -28.14 51.62
C GLU A 17 12.09 -29.48 52.28
N SER A 18 11.61 -30.44 51.46
CA SER A 18 12.11 -31.85 51.36
C SER A 18 11.01 -32.90 51.08
N GLY A 19 11.35 -33.94 50.29
CA GLY A 19 10.53 -35.16 50.14
C GLY A 19 10.62 -35.84 48.77
N VAL A 20 11.38 -36.95 48.64
CA VAL A 20 11.50 -37.76 47.41
C VAL A 20 11.50 -39.26 47.75
N MET A 21 10.67 -40.06 47.07
CA MET A 21 10.73 -41.52 46.80
C MET A 21 9.35 -42.00 46.24
N GLN A 22 9.16 -43.15 45.58
CA GLN A 22 9.83 -43.85 44.46
C GLN A 22 9.03 -45.16 44.17
N SER A 23 9.10 -45.73 42.94
CA SER A 23 8.59 -47.07 42.57
C SER A 23 7.05 -47.23 42.50
N THR A 24 6.41 -48.18 41.79
CA THR A 24 6.85 -49.41 41.06
C THR A 24 6.32 -49.46 39.59
N ALA A 25 6.57 -50.54 38.82
CA ALA A 25 6.36 -50.57 37.35
C ALA A 25 5.78 -51.89 36.76
N ALA A 26 5.23 -51.80 35.53
CA ALA A 26 5.12 -52.83 34.45
C ALA A 26 4.12 -54.02 34.61
N PRO A 27 3.73 -54.76 33.53
CA PRO A 27 3.45 -54.37 32.12
C PRO A 27 2.23 -55.09 31.43
N GLN A 28 2.08 -54.90 30.10
CA GLN A 28 1.43 -55.74 29.04
C GLN A 28 -0.08 -55.63 28.68
N GLU A 29 -0.29 -55.24 27.41
CA GLU A 29 -1.18 -55.82 26.36
C GLU A 29 -2.68 -56.13 26.60
N ASN A 30 -3.55 -55.43 25.84
CA ASN A 30 -4.26 -56.07 24.71
C ASN A 30 -4.79 -55.06 23.67
N MET A 31 -5.26 -55.55 22.51
CA MET A 31 -5.77 -54.75 21.38
C MET A 31 -7.30 -54.66 21.31
N GLN A 32 -7.79 -53.67 20.55
CA GLN A 32 -9.13 -53.57 19.92
C GLN A 32 -10.38 -53.56 20.82
N GLN A 33 -11.06 -52.41 20.91
CA GLN A 33 -12.19 -52.11 20.01
C GLN A 33 -12.59 -50.62 20.07
N SER A 34 -13.34 -50.16 19.06
CA SER A 34 -13.66 -48.75 18.84
C SER A 34 -14.60 -48.14 19.88
N ALA A 35 -14.34 -46.88 20.21
CA ALA A 35 -15.36 -45.90 20.59
C ALA A 35 -15.14 -44.66 19.72
N GLU A 36 -16.20 -44.13 19.13
CA GLU A 36 -16.12 -42.91 18.30
C GLU A 36 -15.80 -41.69 19.17
N PRO A 37 -14.90 -40.79 18.74
CA PRO A 37 -14.75 -39.49 19.40
C PRO A 37 -16.08 -38.75 19.38
N SER A 38 -16.51 -38.28 20.55
CA SER A 38 -17.71 -37.44 20.66
C SER A 38 -17.51 -36.13 19.88
N GLN A 39 -18.62 -35.53 19.45
CA GLN A 39 -18.64 -34.25 18.72
C GLN A 39 -17.67 -33.24 19.36
N THR A 40 -16.67 -32.81 18.59
CA THR A 40 -15.93 -31.59 18.88
C THR A 40 -16.94 -30.45 19.01
N PRO A 41 -16.80 -29.52 19.98
CA PRO A 41 -17.44 -28.22 19.84
C PRO A 41 -17.06 -27.67 18.47
N GLY A 42 -18.02 -27.10 17.74
CA GLY A 42 -17.67 -26.43 16.48
C GLY A 42 -16.59 -25.40 16.74
N GLN A 43 -15.54 -25.38 15.91
CA GLN A 43 -14.80 -24.14 15.76
C GLN A 43 -15.84 -23.07 15.35
N PRO A 44 -15.77 -21.84 15.88
CA PRO A 44 -16.47 -20.76 15.22
C PRO A 44 -15.98 -20.73 13.78
N GLU A 45 -16.92 -20.79 12.83
CA GLU A 45 -16.59 -20.49 11.44
C GLU A 45 -16.03 -19.07 11.44
N LYS A 46 -14.78 -18.91 10.99
CA LYS A 46 -14.23 -17.58 10.71
C LYS A 46 -15.04 -17.02 9.55
N LYS A 47 -16.13 -16.32 9.85
CA LYS A 47 -16.75 -15.41 8.88
C LYS A 47 -15.67 -14.43 8.42
N LYS A 48 -15.53 -14.24 7.11
CA LYS A 48 -14.52 -13.35 6.55
C LYS A 48 -15.01 -11.90 6.70
N PRO A 49 -14.12 -10.88 6.68
CA PRO A 49 -14.47 -9.50 7.05
C PRO A 49 -15.24 -8.75 5.93
N ALA A 50 -16.25 -9.38 5.33
CA ALA A 50 -16.98 -8.84 4.18
C ALA A 50 -17.55 -7.44 4.42
N VAL A 51 -17.98 -7.11 5.65
CA VAL A 51 -18.44 -5.76 6.03
C VAL A 51 -17.35 -4.71 5.77
N LEU A 52 -16.09 -4.97 6.12
CA LEU A 52 -15.00 -4.01 5.86
C LEU A 52 -14.82 -3.75 4.36
N PHE A 53 -15.04 -4.76 3.50
CA PHE A 53 -14.92 -4.64 2.04
C PHE A 53 -16.16 -4.00 1.39
N VAL A 54 -17.37 -4.30 1.87
CA VAL A 54 -18.60 -3.54 1.53
C VAL A 54 -18.38 -2.06 1.81
N VAL A 55 -17.79 -1.74 2.96
CA VAL A 55 -17.65 -0.38 3.47
C VAL A 55 -16.50 0.38 2.82
N ALA A 56 -15.34 -0.25 2.61
CA ALA A 56 -14.26 0.30 1.79
C ALA A 56 -14.74 0.55 0.36
N GLY A 57 -15.47 -0.41 -0.24
CA GLY A 57 -16.11 -0.27 -1.53
C GLY A 57 -17.12 0.88 -1.58
N LEU A 58 -17.96 1.05 -0.55
CA LEU A 58 -18.96 2.14 -0.50
C LEU A 58 -18.30 3.51 -0.33
N VAL A 59 -17.30 3.65 0.54
CA VAL A 59 -16.54 4.91 0.65
C VAL A 59 -15.85 5.21 -0.65
N LEU A 60 -15.20 4.24 -1.26
CA LEU A 60 -14.49 4.46 -2.51
C LEU A 60 -15.47 4.72 -3.66
N LEU A 61 -16.68 4.12 -3.67
CA LEU A 61 -17.77 4.49 -4.58
C LEU A 61 -18.15 5.97 -4.41
N LEU A 62 -18.13 6.49 -3.18
CA LEU A 62 -18.44 7.88 -2.86
C LEU A 62 -17.28 8.84 -3.18
N VAL A 63 -16.03 8.48 -2.85
CA VAL A 63 -14.81 9.26 -3.14
C VAL A 63 -14.55 9.30 -4.65
N VAL A 64 -14.83 8.20 -5.35
CA VAL A 64 -14.76 8.15 -6.80
C VAL A 64 -16.03 8.80 -7.41
N LEU A 65 -17.18 8.85 -6.73
CA LEU A 65 -18.23 9.88 -6.98
C LEU A 65 -17.81 11.33 -6.64
N VAL A 66 -16.56 11.61 -6.30
CA VAL A 66 -15.96 12.96 -6.40
C VAL A 66 -14.98 13.02 -7.58
N ILE A 67 -14.09 12.02 -7.71
CA ILE A 67 -13.08 11.96 -8.79
C ILE A 67 -13.69 11.85 -10.19
N LEU A 68 -14.85 11.21 -10.35
CA LEU A 68 -15.48 10.94 -11.64
C LEU A 68 -16.32 12.06 -12.24
N TRP A 69 -16.41 13.21 -11.56
CA TRP A 69 -17.18 14.36 -12.05
C TRP A 69 -16.39 15.14 -13.12
N VAL A 70 -15.72 14.37 -13.99
CA VAL A 70 -14.67 14.73 -14.94
C VAL A 70 -14.89 14.04 -16.32
N SER A 71 -16.14 13.78 -16.76
CA SER A 71 -16.50 13.57 -18.20
C SER A 71 -17.98 13.83 -18.57
N GLY A 72 -18.25 14.33 -19.78
CA GLY A 72 -19.59 14.66 -20.30
C GLY A 72 -20.50 13.51 -20.80
N ILE A 73 -21.62 13.71 -21.54
CA ILE A 73 -22.04 14.83 -22.42
C ILE A 73 -23.60 14.99 -22.55
N PHE A 74 -24.10 16.24 -22.55
CA PHE A 74 -25.35 16.85 -23.08
C PHE A 74 -26.68 16.06 -23.34
N GLY A 75 -27.83 16.54 -22.81
CA GLY A 75 -29.16 16.38 -23.48
C GLY A 75 -30.44 16.90 -22.76
N LYS A 76 -31.11 17.96 -23.30
CA LYS A 76 -32.14 18.93 -22.73
C LYS A 76 -33.33 18.52 -21.81
N ASP A 77 -33.15 17.51 -20.97
CA ASP A 77 -34.01 17.09 -19.87
C ASP A 77 -33.60 17.75 -18.51
N PRO A 78 -34.31 17.58 -17.37
CA PRO A 78 -33.68 17.59 -16.04
C PRO A 78 -32.37 16.78 -15.97
N LYS A 79 -32.29 15.62 -16.64
CA LYS A 79 -31.05 14.86 -16.86
C LYS A 79 -29.97 15.68 -17.60
N LYS A 80 -30.32 16.66 -18.47
CA LYS A 80 -29.32 17.65 -18.95
C LYS A 80 -28.78 18.48 -17.80
N ALA A 81 -29.67 19.04 -16.99
CA ALA A 81 -29.30 20.15 -16.13
C ALA A 81 -28.34 19.70 -15.03
N VAL A 82 -28.42 18.43 -14.62
CA VAL A 82 -27.38 17.76 -13.84
C VAL A 82 -26.14 17.52 -14.71
N ASN A 83 -26.23 16.76 -15.82
CA ASN A 83 -25.08 16.39 -16.66
C ASN A 83 -24.24 17.60 -17.16
N ASP A 84 -24.86 18.66 -17.67
CA ASP A 84 -24.18 19.92 -18.09
C ASP A 84 -23.45 20.61 -16.92
N ALA A 85 -23.89 20.39 -15.69
CA ALA A 85 -23.24 20.91 -14.50
C ALA A 85 -22.11 19.99 -14.02
N ILE A 86 -22.19 18.67 -14.28
CA ILE A 86 -21.03 17.77 -14.18
C ILE A 86 -19.96 18.26 -15.15
N GLU A 87 -20.28 18.38 -16.44
CA GLU A 87 -19.39 18.87 -17.51
C GLU A 87 -18.75 20.23 -17.23
N ALA A 88 -19.51 21.15 -16.62
CA ALA A 88 -18.98 22.45 -16.25
C ALA A 88 -18.04 22.39 -15.03
N THR A 89 -18.27 21.45 -14.10
CA THR A 89 -17.47 21.27 -12.88
C THR A 89 -16.22 20.44 -13.19
N GLN A 90 -16.34 19.40 -14.01
CA GLN A 90 -15.25 18.73 -14.76
C GLN A 90 -14.28 19.76 -15.27
N LYS A 91 -14.75 20.65 -16.15
CA LYS A 91 -13.84 21.56 -16.85
C LYS A 91 -13.19 22.55 -15.90
N GLN A 92 -13.89 22.96 -14.84
CA GLN A 92 -13.30 23.76 -13.77
C GLN A 92 -12.20 23.01 -13.01
N SER A 93 -12.31 21.68 -12.87
CA SER A 93 -11.27 20.82 -12.30
C SER A 93 -10.10 20.62 -13.28
N GLU A 94 -10.36 20.31 -14.56
CA GLU A 94 -9.34 20.20 -15.61
C GLU A 94 -8.51 21.50 -15.76
N ASP A 95 -9.19 22.65 -15.95
CA ASP A 95 -8.56 23.98 -16.03
C ASP A 95 -7.79 24.33 -14.73
N ARG A 96 -8.11 23.69 -13.59
CA ARG A 96 -7.42 23.83 -12.29
C ARG A 96 -6.21 22.89 -12.19
N ILE A 97 -6.31 21.65 -12.64
CA ILE A 97 -5.26 20.63 -12.65
C ILE A 97 -4.14 21.00 -13.64
N GLU A 98 -4.50 21.45 -14.85
CA GLU A 98 -3.53 22.00 -15.83
C GLU A 98 -2.74 23.17 -15.21
N ARG A 99 -3.45 24.08 -14.52
CA ARG A 99 -2.82 25.23 -13.84
C ARG A 99 -1.92 24.80 -12.68
N ILE A 100 -2.36 23.84 -11.85
CA ILE A 100 -1.55 23.28 -10.75
C ILE A 100 -0.24 22.70 -11.32
N SER A 101 -0.33 21.87 -12.36
CA SER A 101 0.83 21.24 -13.01
C SER A 101 1.73 22.24 -13.76
N ALA A 102 1.19 23.39 -14.18
CA ALA A 102 1.95 24.46 -14.81
C ALA A 102 2.61 25.43 -13.81
N GLU A 103 2.09 25.54 -12.58
CA GLU A 103 2.59 26.46 -11.55
C GLU A 103 3.40 25.76 -10.43
N ILE A 104 3.19 24.47 -10.15
CA ILE A 104 3.85 23.71 -9.07
C ILE A 104 4.73 22.59 -9.64
N PRO A 105 6.06 22.59 -9.40
CA PRO A 105 6.97 21.57 -9.94
C PRO A 105 6.63 20.14 -9.51
N ALA A 106 6.41 19.91 -8.21
CA ALA A 106 6.08 18.58 -7.68
C ALA A 106 4.80 18.00 -8.28
N ALA A 107 3.78 18.85 -8.43
CA ALA A 107 2.51 18.46 -9.02
C ALA A 107 2.68 18.11 -10.51
N LYS A 108 3.55 18.81 -11.25
CA LYS A 108 3.91 18.41 -12.63
C LYS A 108 4.45 16.97 -12.64
N SER A 109 5.44 16.65 -11.82
CA SER A 109 6.04 15.30 -11.78
C SER A 109 5.08 14.19 -11.33
N MET A 110 3.97 14.52 -10.63
CA MET A 110 2.96 13.55 -10.21
C MET A 110 1.74 13.44 -11.15
N ILE A 111 1.43 14.49 -11.93
CA ILE A 111 0.19 14.61 -12.73
C ILE A 111 0.44 14.42 -14.25
N ASP A 112 1.70 14.49 -14.70
CA ASP A 112 2.10 14.21 -16.08
C ASP A 112 2.13 12.69 -16.35
N THR A 113 0.96 12.03 -16.19
CA THR A 113 0.76 10.55 -16.10
C THR A 113 1.11 9.75 -17.36
N SER A 114 1.91 10.28 -18.29
CA SER A 114 2.63 9.42 -19.22
C SER A 114 3.71 8.70 -18.42
N VAL A 115 3.51 7.41 -18.18
CA VAL A 115 4.47 6.51 -17.53
C VAL A 115 5.69 6.37 -18.45
N GLN A 116 6.64 7.31 -18.35
CA GLN A 116 7.84 7.35 -19.18
C GLN A 116 9.01 6.69 -18.45
N PRO A 117 9.85 5.90 -19.16
CA PRO A 117 11.09 5.39 -18.62
C PRO A 117 11.98 6.49 -18.02
N GLU A 118 12.46 6.31 -16.80
CA GLU A 118 13.29 7.28 -16.08
C GLU A 118 14.51 6.68 -15.38
N LYS A 119 15.53 7.52 -15.20
CA LYS A 119 16.75 7.26 -14.45
C LYS A 119 16.84 8.25 -13.29
N SER A 120 16.76 7.75 -12.07
CA SER A 120 16.82 8.52 -10.83
C SER A 120 18.16 8.29 -10.12
N ASP A 121 19.06 9.28 -10.18
CA ASP A 121 20.34 9.26 -9.46
C ASP A 121 20.16 9.79 -8.03
N PHE A 122 20.40 8.93 -7.03
CA PHE A 122 19.93 9.13 -5.65
C PHE A 122 21.00 8.99 -4.56
N GLU A 123 20.74 9.64 -3.42
CA GLU A 123 21.50 9.57 -2.17
C GLU A 123 20.53 9.60 -0.98
N LEU A 124 20.47 8.52 -0.21
CA LEU A 124 19.64 8.34 0.99
C LEU A 124 20.56 8.12 2.20
N GLU A 125 20.72 9.11 3.07
CA GLU A 125 21.54 9.02 4.30
C GLU A 125 20.66 8.86 5.55
N PHE A 126 21.02 7.92 6.43
CA PHE A 126 20.35 7.66 7.70
C PHE A 126 20.70 8.73 8.74
N GLN A 127 19.66 9.33 9.35
CA GLN A 127 19.78 10.40 10.34
C GLN A 127 19.53 9.90 11.77
N SER A 128 18.40 9.24 12.02
CA SER A 128 18.07 8.72 13.36
C SER A 128 17.15 7.49 13.34
N LEU A 129 17.19 6.74 14.44
CA LEU A 129 16.18 5.76 14.82
C LEU A 129 15.68 6.15 16.20
N GLU A 130 14.38 6.41 16.30
CA GLU A 130 13.69 6.93 17.48
C GLU A 130 12.66 5.92 17.97
N GLY A 131 12.42 5.89 19.28
CA GLY A 131 11.53 4.94 19.95
C GLY A 131 11.75 4.90 21.46
N GLY A 132 11.03 4.02 22.17
CA GLY A 132 10.97 4.01 23.64
C GLY A 132 12.27 3.63 24.35
N ASP A 133 13.07 2.72 23.80
CA ASP A 133 14.27 2.20 24.46
C ASP A 133 15.54 3.04 24.19
N THR A 134 16.22 3.38 25.28
CA THR A 134 17.62 3.85 25.32
C THR A 134 18.62 3.06 24.48
N SER A 135 18.42 1.76 24.22
CA SER A 135 19.32 0.98 23.34
C SER A 135 19.27 1.46 21.89
N LEU A 136 18.13 1.99 21.42
CA LEU A 136 17.96 2.56 20.08
C LEU A 136 18.89 3.76 19.86
N GLN A 137 19.21 4.51 20.92
CA GLN A 137 20.19 5.61 20.86
C GLN A 137 21.64 5.13 20.65
N ILE A 138 21.93 3.84 20.83
CA ILE A 138 23.21 3.21 20.46
C ILE A 138 23.12 2.75 19.00
N VAL A 139 22.03 2.08 18.62
CA VAL A 139 21.76 1.65 17.23
C VAL A 139 21.82 2.84 16.27
N SER A 140 21.08 3.91 16.54
CA SER A 140 21.11 5.16 15.77
C SER A 140 22.49 5.81 15.68
N LYS A 141 23.37 5.63 16.68
CA LYS A 141 24.75 6.14 16.64
C LYS A 141 25.73 5.21 15.91
N LEU A 142 25.40 3.94 15.76
CA LEU A 142 26.16 2.98 14.96
C LEU A 142 25.83 3.13 13.46
N PHE A 143 24.57 3.42 13.13
CA PHE A 143 24.12 3.67 11.75
C PHE A 143 24.24 5.14 11.31
N ALA A 144 24.61 6.07 12.19
CA ALA A 144 24.79 7.48 11.84
C ALA A 144 25.80 7.66 10.69
N GLY A 145 25.35 8.25 9.58
CA GLY A 145 26.16 8.43 8.37
C GLY A 145 26.34 7.16 7.53
N PHE A 146 25.58 6.08 7.78
CA PHE A 146 25.31 5.09 6.74
C PHE A 146 24.30 5.66 5.73
N GLY A 147 24.35 5.16 4.50
CA GLY A 147 23.35 5.48 3.48
C GLY A 147 23.37 4.53 2.31
N LEU A 148 22.43 4.72 1.41
CA LEU A 148 22.40 4.13 0.07
C LEU A 148 22.62 5.23 -0.96
N LYS A 149 23.42 4.97 -1.99
CA LYS A 149 23.54 5.89 -3.15
C LYS A 149 23.71 5.10 -4.44
N GLY A 150 23.25 5.64 -5.56
CA GLY A 150 23.39 4.99 -6.85
C GLY A 150 22.41 5.52 -7.89
N THR A 151 22.11 4.68 -8.86
CA THR A 151 21.06 4.85 -9.85
C THR A 151 19.91 3.89 -9.54
N VAL A 152 18.68 4.38 -9.61
CA VAL A 152 17.50 3.56 -9.95
C VAL A 152 17.13 3.84 -11.41
N VAL A 153 16.73 2.81 -12.15
CA VAL A 153 16.01 2.94 -13.41
C VAL A 153 14.65 2.28 -13.27
N THR A 154 13.63 2.94 -13.81
CA THR A 154 12.26 2.44 -13.88
C THR A 154 11.77 2.61 -15.31
N ASP A 155 11.46 1.51 -16.01
CA ASP A 155 10.88 1.48 -17.35
C ASP A 155 9.65 0.56 -17.33
N PRO A 156 8.47 1.07 -16.91
CA PRO A 156 7.29 0.22 -16.75
C PRO A 156 6.64 -0.20 -18.07
N GLU A 157 6.85 0.53 -19.17
CA GLU A 157 6.37 0.11 -20.50
C GLU A 157 6.95 -1.27 -20.88
N ASN A 158 8.16 -1.59 -20.42
CA ASN A 158 8.84 -2.85 -20.64
C ASN A 158 8.92 -3.75 -19.38
N GLY A 159 8.31 -3.33 -18.26
CA GLY A 159 8.37 -4.04 -16.98
C GLY A 159 9.77 -4.11 -16.36
N VAL A 160 10.65 -3.17 -16.67
CA VAL A 160 12.07 -3.18 -16.26
C VAL A 160 12.32 -2.28 -15.06
N MET A 161 13.10 -2.79 -14.10
CA MET A 161 13.65 -2.03 -12.97
C MET A 161 15.12 -2.37 -12.77
N GLU A 162 15.98 -1.36 -12.56
CA GLU A 162 17.38 -1.58 -12.15
C GLU A 162 17.71 -0.75 -10.91
N LEU A 163 18.53 -1.31 -10.02
CA LEU A 163 19.30 -0.58 -9.01
C LEU A 163 20.78 -0.96 -9.16
N ASP A 164 21.60 0.01 -9.56
CA ASP A 164 23.07 -0.07 -9.48
C ASP A 164 23.56 0.99 -8.49
N GLY A 165 24.03 0.55 -7.34
CA GLY A 165 24.36 1.45 -6.24
C GLY A 165 25.27 0.85 -5.20
N SER A 166 25.26 1.43 -4.01
CA SER A 166 26.15 1.06 -2.92
C SER A 166 25.59 1.43 -1.56
N ILE A 167 25.87 0.59 -0.56
CA ILE A 167 25.89 1.01 0.84
C ILE A 167 27.13 1.87 1.04
N ALA A 168 26.91 3.11 1.45
CA ALA A 168 27.95 4.06 1.84
C ALA A 168 28.00 4.22 3.37
N MET A 169 29.16 4.58 3.90
CA MET A 169 29.35 5.04 5.27
C MET A 169 30.31 6.23 5.29
N SER A 170 29.88 7.34 5.89
CA SER A 170 30.65 8.60 5.95
C SER A 170 31.16 9.05 4.56
N GLY A 171 30.31 8.92 3.53
CA GLY A 171 30.63 9.25 2.13
C GLY A 171 31.55 8.26 1.40
N SER A 172 32.03 7.20 2.06
CA SER A 172 32.85 6.14 1.45
C SER A 172 31.98 4.95 1.08
N GLU A 173 32.19 4.36 -0.11
CA GLU A 173 31.51 3.14 -0.54
C GLU A 173 32.03 1.93 0.26
N LEU A 174 31.12 1.10 0.78
CA LEU A 174 31.45 -0.14 1.49
C LEU A 174 31.12 -1.38 0.66
N LEU A 175 29.91 -1.41 0.10
CA LEU A 175 29.34 -2.58 -0.55
C LEU A 175 28.49 -2.12 -1.73
N GLY A 176 28.92 -2.43 -2.94
CA GLY A 176 28.12 -2.28 -4.15
C GLY A 176 26.93 -3.24 -4.10
N LEU A 177 25.77 -2.76 -4.53
CA LEU A 177 24.54 -3.53 -4.67
C LEU A 177 24.08 -3.41 -6.12
N TYR A 178 23.89 -4.54 -6.79
CA TYR A 178 23.29 -4.58 -8.12
C TYR A 178 22.08 -5.49 -8.14
N PHE A 179 21.01 -5.00 -8.77
CA PHE A 179 19.75 -5.69 -8.95
C PHE A 179 19.12 -5.24 -10.27
N PHE A 180 18.70 -6.18 -11.11
CA PHE A 180 17.98 -5.90 -12.35
C PHE A 180 16.81 -6.88 -12.48
N LEU A 181 15.66 -6.34 -12.85
CA LEU A 181 14.43 -7.07 -13.11
C LEU A 181 13.90 -6.73 -14.50
N SER A 182 13.44 -7.76 -15.21
CA SER A 182 12.50 -7.69 -16.31
C SER A 182 11.62 -8.95 -16.28
N PRO A 183 10.53 -9.01 -17.07
CA PRO A 183 9.68 -10.21 -17.14
C PRO A 183 10.41 -11.49 -17.59
N GLU A 184 11.58 -11.36 -18.24
CA GLU A 184 12.39 -12.48 -18.76
C GLU A 184 13.74 -12.62 -18.02
N THR A 185 14.07 -11.76 -17.03
CA THR A 185 15.40 -11.76 -16.40
C THR A 185 15.38 -11.18 -14.99
N TYR A 186 15.73 -12.03 -14.03
CA TYR A 186 16.08 -11.66 -12.67
C TYR A 186 17.60 -11.72 -12.52
N ALA A 187 18.26 -10.61 -12.21
CA ALA A 187 19.70 -10.58 -12.03
C ALA A 187 20.12 -9.81 -10.78
N GLY A 188 21.24 -10.22 -10.20
CA GLY A 188 21.77 -9.58 -9.01
C GLY A 188 23.24 -9.89 -8.75
N GLY A 189 23.83 -9.09 -7.87
CA GLY A 189 25.20 -9.31 -7.43
C GLY A 189 25.75 -8.19 -6.58
N ILE A 190 27.04 -8.32 -6.28
CA ILE A 190 27.80 -7.37 -5.46
C ILE A 190 28.99 -6.91 -6.31
N PRO A 191 28.89 -5.76 -7.00
CA PRO A 191 29.97 -5.19 -7.82
C PRO A 191 31.29 -4.93 -7.10
N THR A 192 31.32 -4.97 -5.76
CA THR A 192 32.56 -4.92 -4.97
C THR A 192 33.33 -6.24 -4.95
N PHE A 193 32.70 -7.37 -5.30
CA PHE A 193 33.30 -8.71 -5.22
C PHE A 193 33.64 -9.30 -6.60
N THR A 194 32.83 -9.04 -7.63
CA THR A 194 33.05 -9.49 -9.01
C THR A 194 32.35 -8.52 -9.98
N ASP A 195 32.86 -8.41 -11.21
CA ASP A 195 32.18 -7.70 -12.31
C ASP A 195 31.03 -8.52 -12.92
N THR A 196 30.93 -9.82 -12.59
CA THR A 196 29.96 -10.76 -13.17
C THR A 196 28.67 -10.81 -12.35
N MET A 197 27.61 -10.18 -12.87
CA MET A 197 26.26 -10.26 -12.28
C MET A 197 25.58 -11.52 -12.79
N VAL A 198 25.03 -12.34 -11.88
CA VAL A 198 24.37 -13.60 -12.25
C VAL A 198 22.88 -13.40 -12.45
N SER A 199 22.30 -14.11 -13.41
CA SER A 199 20.88 -14.03 -13.76
C SER A 199 20.17 -15.38 -13.85
N ILE A 200 18.86 -15.35 -13.67
CA ILE A 200 17.91 -16.44 -13.92
C ILE A 200 16.72 -15.88 -14.73
N ASP A 201 16.02 -16.74 -15.46
CA ASP A 201 14.70 -16.41 -16.02
C ASP A 201 13.64 -16.84 -14.98
N PRO A 202 12.75 -15.93 -14.52
CA PRO A 202 11.71 -16.28 -13.55
C PRO A 202 10.62 -17.20 -14.12
N GLN A 203 10.42 -17.26 -15.44
CA GLN A 203 9.36 -18.05 -16.10
C GLN A 203 9.76 -19.51 -16.34
N THR A 204 11.08 -19.80 -16.43
CA THR A 204 11.61 -21.16 -16.65
C THR A 204 12.39 -21.71 -15.45
N PHE A 205 12.47 -20.95 -14.35
CA PHE A 205 13.28 -21.24 -13.16
C PHE A 205 13.23 -22.72 -12.70
N ALA A 206 12.05 -23.34 -12.58
CA ALA A 206 11.92 -24.70 -12.10
C ALA A 206 12.57 -25.72 -13.05
N ASP A 207 12.38 -25.57 -14.37
CA ASP A 207 12.93 -26.46 -15.38
C ASP A 207 14.43 -26.23 -15.61
N ASP A 208 14.90 -24.98 -15.56
CA ASP A 208 16.33 -24.67 -15.61
C ASP A 208 17.06 -25.14 -14.35
N MET A 209 16.45 -24.99 -13.17
CA MET A 209 16.98 -25.50 -11.91
C MET A 209 17.06 -27.05 -11.96
N ARG A 210 16.01 -27.75 -12.41
CA ARG A 210 16.00 -29.21 -12.66
C ARG A 210 17.07 -29.66 -13.65
N ALA A 211 17.35 -28.86 -14.67
CA ALA A 211 18.40 -29.11 -15.66
C ALA A 211 19.82 -28.80 -15.14
N SER A 212 19.92 -27.94 -14.11
CA SER A 212 21.18 -27.48 -13.54
C SER A 212 21.88 -28.54 -12.66
N ARG A 213 23.15 -28.24 -12.33
CA ARG A 213 23.95 -28.98 -11.34
C ARG A 213 23.59 -28.68 -9.88
N PHE A 214 22.67 -27.74 -9.61
CA PHE A 214 22.34 -27.29 -8.25
C PHE A 214 21.15 -28.06 -7.65
N TYR A 215 20.35 -28.73 -8.47
CA TYR A 215 19.20 -29.52 -8.04
C TYR A 215 19.63 -30.86 -7.43
N ASP A 216 19.36 -31.03 -6.12
CA ASP A 216 19.33 -32.34 -5.46
C ASP A 216 17.87 -32.64 -5.04
N PRO A 217 17.21 -33.64 -5.66
CA PRO A 217 15.83 -34.02 -5.34
C PRO A 217 15.66 -34.63 -3.94
N GLN A 218 16.73 -34.79 -3.15
CA GLN A 218 16.64 -35.13 -1.72
C GLN A 218 16.48 -33.90 -0.82
N THR A 219 16.81 -32.70 -1.30
CA THR A 219 16.73 -31.44 -0.53
C THR A 219 15.82 -30.39 -1.14
N MET A 220 15.40 -30.56 -2.39
CA MET A 220 14.54 -29.62 -3.12
C MET A 220 13.51 -30.40 -3.95
N PRO A 221 12.32 -30.70 -3.39
CA PRO A 221 11.23 -31.37 -4.09
C PRO A 221 10.68 -30.53 -5.26
N ASP A 222 10.05 -31.20 -6.23
CA ASP A 222 9.48 -30.51 -7.40
C ASP A 222 8.35 -29.51 -7.05
N GLU A 223 7.57 -29.81 -6.01
CA GLU A 223 6.54 -28.94 -5.42
C GLU A 223 7.16 -27.59 -4.97
N GLN A 224 8.31 -27.64 -4.29
CA GLN A 224 9.08 -26.46 -3.87
C GLN A 224 9.70 -25.67 -5.03
N LEU A 225 9.97 -26.29 -6.17
CA LEU A 225 10.45 -25.57 -7.35
C LEU A 225 9.32 -24.82 -8.05
N GLU A 226 8.12 -25.39 -8.05
CA GLU A 226 6.93 -24.77 -8.62
C GLU A 226 6.45 -23.61 -7.73
N GLU A 227 6.42 -23.80 -6.40
CA GLU A 227 6.26 -22.71 -5.40
C GLU A 227 7.25 -21.55 -5.64
N LEU A 228 8.56 -21.85 -5.74
CA LEU A 228 9.59 -20.82 -5.94
C LEU A 228 9.47 -20.12 -7.31
N GLN A 229 9.07 -20.82 -8.37
CA GLN A 229 8.83 -20.21 -9.67
C GLN A 229 7.61 -19.28 -9.65
N GLU A 230 6.53 -19.67 -8.96
CA GLU A 230 5.35 -18.82 -8.78
C GLU A 230 5.71 -17.56 -7.98
N MET A 231 6.45 -17.69 -6.87
CA MET A 231 6.94 -16.53 -6.09
C MET A 231 7.81 -15.57 -6.92
N LEU A 232 8.72 -16.09 -7.75
CA LEU A 232 9.57 -15.26 -8.63
C LEU A 232 8.73 -14.55 -9.71
N THR A 233 7.77 -15.26 -10.31
CA THR A 233 6.87 -14.71 -11.34
C THR A 233 5.95 -13.64 -10.75
N ALA A 234 5.40 -13.86 -9.57
CA ALA A 234 4.55 -12.89 -8.86
C ALA A 234 5.32 -11.61 -8.51
N GLN A 235 6.56 -11.72 -8.02
CA GLN A 235 7.42 -10.55 -7.81
C GLN A 235 7.68 -9.75 -9.10
N ALA A 236 7.78 -10.43 -10.25
CA ALA A 236 8.01 -9.79 -11.55
C ALA A 236 6.77 -8.99 -11.98
N GLY A 237 5.60 -9.63 -11.86
CA GLY A 237 4.30 -8.99 -12.05
C GLY A 237 4.12 -7.78 -11.13
N MET A 238 4.42 -7.91 -9.83
CA MET A 238 4.29 -6.81 -8.86
C MET A 238 5.08 -5.56 -9.28
N VAL A 239 6.31 -5.71 -9.77
CA VAL A 239 7.14 -4.58 -10.22
C VAL A 239 6.60 -3.98 -11.52
N GLN A 240 6.08 -4.80 -12.43
CA GLN A 240 5.42 -4.34 -13.64
C GLN A 240 4.12 -3.56 -13.34
N SER A 241 3.23 -4.12 -12.51
CA SER A 241 1.96 -3.47 -12.10
C SER A 241 2.21 -2.19 -11.30
N ALA A 242 3.18 -2.19 -10.37
CA ALA A 242 3.52 -1.01 -9.56
C ALA A 242 4.02 0.17 -10.40
N GLY A 243 4.80 -0.09 -11.45
CA GLY A 243 5.22 0.94 -12.40
C GLY A 243 4.11 1.33 -13.39
N GLY A 244 3.25 0.38 -13.77
CA GLY A 244 2.27 0.51 -14.85
C GLY A 244 0.93 1.16 -14.50
N LEU A 245 0.80 1.81 -13.33
CA LEU A 245 -0.46 2.38 -12.84
C LEU A 245 -0.95 3.59 -13.68
N ASP A 246 -1.68 3.35 -14.78
CA ASP A 246 -2.40 4.41 -15.50
C ASP A 246 -3.64 4.86 -14.72
N ILE A 247 -3.42 5.84 -13.84
CA ILE A 247 -4.45 6.52 -13.04
C ILE A 247 -5.57 7.09 -13.92
N ARG A 248 -5.32 7.50 -15.17
CA ARG A 248 -6.37 8.04 -16.05
C ARG A 248 -7.23 6.94 -16.64
N ALA A 249 -6.65 5.79 -17.00
CA ALA A 249 -7.41 4.61 -17.40
C ALA A 249 -8.30 4.12 -16.24
N MET A 250 -7.75 4.01 -15.03
CA MET A 250 -8.52 3.66 -13.84
C MET A 250 -9.65 4.64 -13.54
N GLN A 251 -9.41 5.94 -13.72
CA GLN A 251 -10.48 6.95 -13.63
C GLN A 251 -11.55 6.75 -14.69
N GLU A 252 -11.22 6.43 -15.95
CA GLU A 252 -12.24 6.20 -16.99
C GLU A 252 -13.03 4.89 -16.82
N ASP A 253 -12.40 3.81 -16.38
CA ASP A 253 -13.09 2.54 -16.13
C ASP A 253 -14.09 2.65 -14.97
N ILE A 254 -13.68 3.20 -13.83
CA ILE A 254 -14.60 3.39 -12.71
C ILE A 254 -15.72 4.38 -13.09
N ARG A 255 -15.41 5.38 -13.94
CA ARG A 255 -16.41 6.30 -14.51
C ARG A 255 -17.54 5.57 -15.19
N LYS A 256 -17.21 4.54 -15.97
CA LYS A 256 -18.16 3.76 -16.74
C LYS A 256 -19.08 2.98 -15.80
N ILE A 257 -18.53 2.30 -14.79
CA ILE A 257 -19.30 1.59 -13.74
C ILE A 257 -20.36 2.52 -13.12
N LEU A 258 -19.96 3.73 -12.68
CA LEU A 258 -20.89 4.64 -12.00
C LEU A 258 -21.83 5.39 -12.96
N MET A 259 -21.47 5.53 -14.24
CA MET A 259 -22.37 6.07 -15.28
C MET A 259 -23.43 5.07 -15.72
N ASP A 260 -23.10 3.77 -15.73
CA ASP A 260 -24.05 2.69 -16.01
C ASP A 260 -25.07 2.57 -14.87
N ALA A 261 -24.65 2.75 -13.61
CA ALA A 261 -25.55 2.92 -12.44
C ALA A 261 -26.56 4.08 -12.58
N LEU A 262 -26.27 5.08 -13.42
CA LEU A 262 -27.15 6.22 -13.72
C LEU A 262 -28.08 5.98 -14.93
N GLU A 263 -28.12 4.78 -15.54
CA GLU A 263 -29.00 4.48 -16.68
C GLU A 263 -30.48 4.65 -16.29
N HIS A 264 -30.93 3.87 -15.31
CA HIS A 264 -32.33 3.82 -14.84
C HIS A 264 -32.75 4.98 -13.93
N ALA A 265 -31.79 5.82 -13.50
CA ALA A 265 -32.02 6.90 -12.57
C ALA A 265 -33.07 7.92 -13.06
N THR A 266 -33.89 8.42 -12.14
CA THR A 266 -34.95 9.41 -12.41
C THR A 266 -34.53 10.82 -11.96
N TYR A 267 -34.81 11.83 -12.77
CA TYR A 267 -34.29 13.20 -12.59
C TYR A 267 -35.45 14.19 -12.48
N GLN A 268 -35.52 14.95 -11.39
CA GLN A 268 -36.52 16.00 -11.21
C GLN A 268 -35.94 17.32 -10.72
N LYS A 269 -36.61 18.43 -11.05
CA LYS A 269 -36.27 19.76 -10.53
C LYS A 269 -37.11 20.06 -9.29
N VAL A 270 -36.48 20.09 -8.12
CA VAL A 270 -37.18 20.27 -6.84
C VAL A 270 -37.31 21.73 -6.41
N GLY A 271 -36.39 22.62 -6.83
CA GLY A 271 -36.44 24.00 -6.32
C GLY A 271 -35.58 25.03 -7.05
N LYS A 272 -35.46 26.20 -6.41
CA LYS A 272 -34.51 27.27 -6.74
C LYS A 272 -34.26 28.13 -5.51
N GLU A 273 -32.99 28.29 -5.12
CA GLU A 273 -32.59 29.10 -3.98
C GLU A 273 -31.63 30.21 -4.42
N GLY A 274 -32.05 31.47 -4.27
CA GLY A 274 -31.27 32.62 -4.75
C GLY A 274 -30.98 32.55 -6.26
N LYS A 275 -29.71 32.36 -6.62
CA LYS A 275 -29.26 32.13 -8.01
C LYS A 275 -29.39 30.66 -8.43
N ASP A 276 -29.24 29.75 -7.49
CA ASP A 276 -28.91 28.34 -7.70
C ASP A 276 -30.20 27.52 -7.86
N THR A 277 -30.11 26.40 -8.56
CA THR A 277 -31.27 25.56 -8.89
C THR A 277 -31.07 24.16 -8.33
N ALA A 278 -32.03 23.72 -7.50
CA ALA A 278 -32.01 22.41 -6.88
C ALA A 278 -32.63 21.35 -7.81
N TYR A 279 -31.87 20.29 -8.06
CA TYR A 279 -32.29 19.09 -8.78
C TYR A 279 -32.14 17.87 -7.86
N GLU A 280 -33.04 16.91 -7.98
CA GLU A 280 -33.01 15.65 -7.25
C GLU A 280 -32.93 14.50 -8.26
N VAL A 281 -32.01 13.57 -8.03
CA VAL A 281 -31.84 12.35 -8.81
C VAL A 281 -32.09 11.18 -7.88
N LYS A 282 -32.90 10.20 -8.32
CA LYS A 282 -33.11 8.95 -7.58
C LYS A 282 -32.61 7.77 -8.40
N ILE A 283 -31.82 6.91 -7.76
CA ILE A 283 -31.23 5.71 -8.34
C ILE A 283 -31.82 4.50 -7.60
N PRO A 284 -32.39 3.50 -8.31
CA PRO A 284 -32.88 2.27 -7.69
C PRO A 284 -31.78 1.52 -6.96
N GLY A 285 -32.11 0.92 -5.80
CA GLY A 285 -31.12 0.24 -4.97
C GLY A 285 -30.45 -0.99 -5.61
N ALA A 286 -31.06 -1.61 -6.61
CA ALA A 286 -30.44 -2.66 -7.42
C ALA A 286 -29.28 -2.14 -8.30
N ASP A 287 -29.42 -0.96 -8.91
CA ASP A 287 -28.36 -0.35 -9.72
C ASP A 287 -27.17 0.09 -8.83
N ILE A 288 -27.45 0.58 -7.62
CA ILE A 288 -26.44 0.91 -6.61
C ILE A 288 -25.67 -0.33 -6.15
N LYS A 289 -26.38 -1.43 -5.87
CA LYS A 289 -25.75 -2.68 -5.42
C LYS A 289 -24.87 -3.30 -6.52
N GLN A 290 -25.32 -3.30 -7.77
CA GLN A 290 -24.48 -3.75 -8.89
C GLN A 290 -23.23 -2.87 -9.04
N ALA A 291 -23.39 -1.54 -8.98
CA ALA A 291 -22.26 -0.62 -9.09
C ALA A 291 -21.21 -0.79 -7.99
N LEU A 292 -21.61 -1.18 -6.78
CA LEU A 292 -20.69 -1.52 -5.70
C LEU A 292 -19.94 -2.84 -6.00
N VAL A 293 -20.65 -3.89 -6.43
CA VAL A 293 -20.05 -5.19 -6.78
C VAL A 293 -19.04 -5.03 -7.92
N ASP A 294 -19.42 -4.32 -8.99
CA ASP A 294 -18.56 -4.03 -10.13
C ASP A 294 -17.34 -3.19 -9.73
N LEU A 295 -17.50 -2.25 -8.80
CA LEU A 295 -16.41 -1.42 -8.28
C LEU A 295 -15.41 -2.24 -7.45
N VAL A 296 -15.89 -3.06 -6.49
CA VAL A 296 -15.04 -3.93 -5.66
C VAL A 296 -14.29 -4.91 -6.56
N ARG A 297 -15.00 -5.55 -7.50
CA ARG A 297 -14.39 -6.39 -8.54
C ARG A 297 -13.30 -5.65 -9.31
N TYR A 298 -13.57 -4.44 -9.79
CA TYR A 298 -12.57 -3.68 -10.54
C TYR A 298 -11.31 -3.40 -9.71
N LEU A 299 -11.45 -2.91 -8.49
CA LEU A 299 -10.31 -2.43 -7.70
C LEU A 299 -9.43 -3.55 -7.15
N TYR A 300 -10.04 -4.68 -6.81
CA TYR A 300 -9.34 -5.80 -6.18
C TYR A 300 -9.08 -6.98 -7.14
N ILE A 301 -9.59 -6.94 -8.38
CA ILE A 301 -9.36 -7.94 -9.44
C ILE A 301 -8.97 -7.29 -10.78
N ASP A 302 -9.89 -6.58 -11.46
CA ASP A 302 -9.71 -6.26 -12.89
C ASP A 302 -8.73 -5.09 -13.19
N SER A 303 -8.35 -4.31 -12.17
CA SER A 303 -7.50 -3.11 -12.33
C SER A 303 -6.01 -3.39 -12.05
N PRO A 304 -5.09 -2.49 -12.47
CA PRO A 304 -3.67 -2.59 -12.12
C PRO A 304 -3.36 -2.65 -10.61
N ILE A 305 -4.27 -2.16 -9.75
CA ILE A 305 -4.16 -2.31 -8.28
C ILE A 305 -4.61 -3.69 -7.82
N GLY A 306 -5.61 -4.29 -8.47
CA GLY A 306 -6.00 -5.69 -8.26
C GLY A 306 -4.86 -6.64 -8.63
N GLU A 307 -4.27 -6.45 -9.82
CA GLU A 307 -3.08 -7.17 -10.27
C GLU A 307 -1.88 -6.99 -9.32
N LEU A 308 -1.68 -5.77 -8.78
CA LEU A 308 -0.65 -5.53 -7.75
C LEU A 308 -0.88 -6.39 -6.50
N TYR A 309 -2.09 -6.44 -5.95
CA TYR A 309 -2.38 -7.25 -4.76
C TYR A 309 -2.26 -8.76 -5.04
N ASP A 310 -2.70 -9.18 -6.22
CA ASP A 310 -2.68 -10.57 -6.72
C ASP A 310 -1.26 -11.08 -7.05
N ASN A 311 -0.29 -10.16 -7.12
CA ASN A 311 1.14 -10.41 -7.22
C ASN A 311 1.92 -10.17 -5.90
N ALA A 312 1.39 -9.34 -4.98
CA ALA A 312 2.03 -9.00 -3.72
C ALA A 312 1.71 -9.97 -2.57
N PHE A 313 0.54 -10.63 -2.59
CA PHE A 313 0.12 -11.56 -1.55
C PHE A 313 0.11 -13.02 -2.05
N PRO A 314 0.92 -13.93 -1.47
CA PRO A 314 1.02 -15.31 -1.92
C PRO A 314 -0.15 -16.17 -1.40
N ALA A 315 -0.49 -17.23 -2.14
CA ALA A 315 -1.75 -17.95 -2.01
C ALA A 315 -1.98 -18.65 -0.65
N GLU A 316 -0.91 -18.96 0.09
CA GLU A 316 -0.99 -19.56 1.42
C GLU A 316 -1.61 -18.62 2.47
N MET A 317 -1.68 -17.31 2.19
CA MET A 317 -2.41 -16.35 3.02
C MET A 317 -3.93 -16.50 2.90
N PHE A 318 -4.44 -17.12 1.83
CA PHE A 318 -5.87 -17.21 1.50
C PHE A 318 -6.33 -18.65 1.27
N ASP A 319 -5.91 -19.56 2.15
CA ASP A 319 -6.27 -20.99 2.13
C ASP A 319 -5.85 -21.74 0.83
N GLY A 320 -4.86 -21.21 0.10
CA GLY A 320 -4.38 -21.76 -1.18
C GLY A 320 -5.05 -21.17 -2.43
N LYS A 321 -5.76 -20.05 -2.31
CA LYS A 321 -6.30 -19.25 -3.42
C LYS A 321 -5.41 -18.04 -3.72
N ARG A 322 -5.40 -17.57 -4.96
CA ARG A 322 -4.83 -16.25 -5.31
C ARG A 322 -5.71 -15.14 -4.72
N TYR A 323 -5.18 -13.92 -4.56
CA TYR A 323 -5.94 -12.81 -3.94
C TYR A 323 -7.24 -12.53 -4.70
N SER A 324 -7.14 -12.46 -6.03
CA SER A 324 -8.27 -12.30 -6.94
C SER A 324 -9.34 -13.39 -6.78
N GLU A 325 -8.93 -14.65 -6.63
CA GLU A 325 -9.81 -15.80 -6.43
C GLU A 325 -10.50 -15.78 -5.05
N MET A 326 -9.82 -15.31 -4.00
CA MET A 326 -10.45 -15.07 -2.70
C MET A 326 -11.53 -13.98 -2.81
N ILE A 327 -11.24 -12.87 -3.49
CA ILE A 327 -12.22 -11.79 -3.69
C ILE A 327 -13.41 -12.30 -4.52
N GLU A 328 -13.17 -12.99 -5.63
CA GLU A 328 -14.21 -13.48 -6.57
C GLU A 328 -15.09 -14.59 -5.98
N GLU A 329 -14.50 -15.58 -5.32
CA GLU A 329 -15.24 -16.78 -4.87
C GLU A 329 -15.76 -16.69 -3.43
N ASP A 330 -15.07 -15.99 -2.54
CA ASP A 330 -15.48 -15.91 -1.12
C ASP A 330 -16.14 -14.55 -0.80
N MET A 331 -15.56 -13.43 -1.26
CA MET A 331 -15.98 -12.11 -0.77
C MET A 331 -17.11 -11.47 -1.59
N LEU A 332 -17.03 -11.45 -2.92
CA LEU A 332 -18.10 -10.90 -3.77
C LEU A 332 -19.45 -11.61 -3.55
N PRO A 333 -19.53 -12.96 -3.37
CA PRO A 333 -20.80 -13.61 -3.04
C PRO A 333 -21.34 -13.25 -1.65
N GLU A 334 -20.47 -13.04 -0.65
CA GLU A 334 -20.90 -12.58 0.68
C GLU A 334 -21.39 -11.13 0.63
N ILE A 335 -20.78 -10.26 -0.19
CA ILE A 335 -21.25 -8.90 -0.50
C ILE A 335 -22.61 -8.95 -1.22
N GLU A 336 -22.77 -9.83 -2.22
CA GLU A 336 -24.01 -10.02 -2.97
C GLU A 336 -25.15 -10.62 -2.12
N GLU A 337 -24.87 -11.45 -1.10
CA GLU A 337 -25.92 -11.98 -0.21
C GLU A 337 -26.24 -11.02 0.95
N SER A 338 -25.23 -10.42 1.59
CA SER A 338 -25.41 -9.66 2.84
C SER A 338 -25.87 -8.21 2.64
N MET A 339 -25.44 -7.52 1.58
CA MET A 339 -25.76 -6.10 1.40
C MET A 339 -27.24 -5.91 0.99
N PRO A 340 -28.02 -5.04 1.65
CA PRO A 340 -29.34 -4.68 1.15
C PRO A 340 -29.25 -3.87 -0.16
N GLU A 341 -30.28 -3.92 -0.99
CA GLU A 341 -30.47 -2.86 -2.02
C GLU A 341 -30.64 -1.51 -1.31
N MET A 342 -29.96 -0.46 -1.78
CA MET A 342 -30.00 0.88 -1.17
C MET A 342 -30.50 1.94 -2.16
N ASP A 343 -31.76 2.35 -2.06
CA ASP A 343 -32.31 3.44 -2.88
C ASP A 343 -31.54 4.75 -2.59
N ALA A 344 -30.85 5.28 -3.61
CA ALA A 344 -30.09 6.52 -3.48
C ALA A 344 -30.91 7.74 -3.90
N THR A 345 -30.84 8.82 -3.13
CA THR A 345 -31.34 10.15 -3.50
C THR A 345 -30.18 11.16 -3.44
N LEU A 346 -29.90 11.80 -4.57
CA LEU A 346 -28.84 12.80 -4.74
C LEU A 346 -29.46 14.17 -5.03
N VAL A 347 -29.16 15.18 -4.21
CA VAL A 347 -29.69 16.55 -4.32
C VAL A 347 -28.60 17.52 -4.75
N PHE A 348 -28.66 17.99 -5.98
CA PHE A 348 -27.69 18.88 -6.60
C PHE A 348 -28.10 20.34 -6.53
N GLN A 349 -27.24 21.20 -5.97
CA GLN A 349 -27.38 22.65 -6.07
C GLN A 349 -26.53 23.19 -7.23
N ILE A 350 -27.18 23.70 -8.27
CA ILE A 350 -26.53 24.01 -9.57
C ILE A 350 -26.65 25.48 -9.94
N ASN A 351 -25.51 26.10 -10.28
CA ASN A 351 -25.39 27.46 -10.79
C ASN A 351 -24.32 27.53 -11.90
N ARG A 352 -24.65 26.95 -13.06
CA ARG A 352 -23.74 26.57 -14.17
C ARG A 352 -22.85 25.38 -13.81
N THR A 353 -22.01 25.53 -12.79
CA THR A 353 -21.33 24.42 -12.12
C THR A 353 -22.15 23.94 -10.93
N ILE A 354 -21.73 22.84 -10.32
CA ILE A 354 -22.30 22.36 -9.05
C ILE A 354 -21.74 23.23 -7.91
N ARG A 355 -22.55 23.43 -6.89
CA ARG A 355 -22.21 24.16 -5.65
C ARG A 355 -22.15 23.21 -4.46
N SER A 356 -23.09 22.26 -4.42
CA SER A 356 -23.04 21.10 -3.53
C SER A 356 -23.87 19.93 -4.08
N VAL A 357 -23.59 18.74 -3.54
CA VAL A 357 -24.38 17.51 -3.67
C VAL A 357 -24.68 17.03 -2.26
N GLN A 358 -25.94 16.68 -1.98
CA GLN A 358 -26.30 15.93 -0.77
C GLN A 358 -26.79 14.55 -1.19
N ALA A 359 -26.09 13.51 -0.80
CA ALA A 359 -26.38 12.12 -1.13
C ALA A 359 -26.92 11.38 0.10
N SER A 360 -27.95 10.56 -0.09
CA SER A 360 -28.49 9.69 0.93
C SER A 360 -28.85 8.34 0.33
N PHE A 361 -28.33 7.26 0.93
CA PHE A 361 -28.53 5.88 0.48
C PHE A 361 -29.30 5.13 1.57
N VAL A 362 -30.53 4.71 1.26
CA VAL A 362 -31.47 4.17 2.25
C VAL A 362 -31.70 2.67 1.98
N PRO A 363 -31.42 1.79 2.95
CA PRO A 363 -31.71 0.36 2.82
C PRO A 363 -33.19 0.06 2.53
N ASN A 364 -33.43 -0.77 1.51
CA ASN A 364 -34.76 -1.19 1.06
C ASN A 364 -35.35 -2.37 1.86
N ASP A 365 -34.60 -2.92 2.80
CA ASP A 365 -34.95 -4.05 3.68
C ASP A 365 -35.75 -3.65 4.93
N GLY A 366 -35.72 -2.37 5.31
CA GLY A 366 -36.28 -1.88 6.57
C GLY A 366 -35.37 -2.05 7.79
N GLY A 367 -34.09 -2.32 7.60
CA GLY A 367 -33.08 -2.51 8.65
C GLY A 367 -32.90 -3.95 9.14
N GLU A 368 -33.35 -4.96 8.38
CA GLU A 368 -33.16 -6.39 8.73
C GLU A 368 -31.69 -6.83 8.59
N SER A 369 -30.89 -6.15 7.76
CA SER A 369 -29.44 -6.35 7.56
C SER A 369 -28.55 -5.55 8.53
N GLY A 370 -29.12 -4.67 9.35
CA GLY A 370 -28.38 -3.81 10.28
C GLY A 370 -27.64 -2.60 9.66
N PHE A 371 -27.63 -2.46 8.33
CA PHE A 371 -27.06 -1.28 7.67
C PHE A 371 -27.89 -0.02 8.00
N GLU A 372 -27.23 1.09 8.36
CA GLU A 372 -27.91 2.39 8.51
C GLU A 372 -27.93 3.19 7.20
N THR A 373 -28.64 4.32 7.19
CA THR A 373 -28.62 5.25 6.03
C THR A 373 -27.24 5.89 5.89
N ILE A 374 -26.62 5.74 4.72
CA ILE A 374 -25.39 6.46 4.38
C ILE A 374 -25.74 7.90 4.01
N LEU A 375 -24.99 8.86 4.52
CA LEU A 375 -25.06 10.26 4.13
C LEU A 375 -23.71 10.69 3.56
N ALA A 376 -23.72 11.48 2.49
CA ALA A 376 -22.54 12.18 2.02
C ALA A 376 -22.89 13.59 1.53
N ASP A 377 -22.13 14.57 1.99
CA ASP A 377 -22.23 15.98 1.58
C ASP A 377 -20.96 16.37 0.83
N ILE A 378 -21.10 16.83 -0.41
CA ILE A 378 -20.00 17.31 -1.26
C ILE A 378 -20.24 18.79 -1.54
N SER A 379 -19.20 19.62 -1.47
CA SER A 379 -19.27 21.06 -1.72
C SER A 379 -18.10 21.55 -2.57
N TYR A 380 -18.37 22.57 -3.38
CA TYR A 380 -17.40 23.15 -4.33
C TYR A 380 -17.30 24.67 -4.12
N SER A 381 -16.08 25.23 -4.04
CA SER A 381 -15.88 26.68 -3.94
C SER A 381 -16.14 27.40 -5.29
N GLU A 382 -16.13 28.74 -5.36
CA GLU A 382 -16.14 29.43 -6.67
C GLU A 382 -14.77 29.33 -7.39
N ALA A 383 -13.68 28.99 -6.68
CA ALA A 383 -12.35 28.76 -7.26
C ALA A 383 -12.13 27.32 -7.75
N GLY A 384 -12.99 26.37 -7.33
CA GLY A 384 -12.89 24.95 -7.67
C GLY A 384 -12.18 24.12 -6.61
N ASP A 385 -12.09 24.61 -5.37
CA ASP A 385 -11.71 23.82 -4.18
C ASP A 385 -12.86 22.87 -3.80
N THR A 386 -12.55 21.67 -3.34
CA THR A 386 -13.52 20.62 -3.00
C THR A 386 -13.51 20.33 -1.50
N SER A 387 -14.68 19.98 -0.95
CA SER A 387 -14.78 19.35 0.38
C SER A 387 -15.91 18.33 0.35
N MET A 388 -15.65 17.16 0.93
CA MET A 388 -16.52 16.00 0.98
C MET A 388 -16.54 15.47 2.41
N THR A 389 -17.72 15.14 2.93
CA THR A 389 -17.88 14.37 4.17
C THR A 389 -18.81 13.17 3.93
N VAL A 390 -18.43 11.99 4.40
CA VAL A 390 -19.24 10.76 4.41
C VAL A 390 -19.50 10.34 5.85
N GLU A 391 -20.72 9.93 6.17
CA GLU A 391 -21.08 9.28 7.45
C GLU A 391 -21.93 8.02 7.21
N MET A 392 -21.63 6.95 7.95
CA MET A 392 -22.36 5.68 7.91
C MET A 392 -22.41 5.04 9.31
N GLY A 393 -23.41 4.19 9.56
CA GLY A 393 -23.54 3.38 10.78
C GLY A 393 -23.92 1.93 10.50
N PHE A 394 -23.67 1.07 11.50
CA PHE A 394 -23.99 -0.36 11.47
C PHE A 394 -24.60 -0.72 12.84
N SER A 395 -25.74 -1.41 12.83
CA SER A 395 -26.52 -1.74 14.03
C SER A 395 -27.04 -3.18 14.02
N GLU A 396 -26.51 -4.07 14.88
CA GLU A 396 -27.16 -5.38 15.14
C GLU A 396 -28.23 -5.25 16.24
N GLU A 397 -29.37 -5.97 16.09
CA GLU A 397 -30.60 -5.88 16.91
C GLU A 397 -31.14 -4.45 17.22
N GLY A 398 -30.66 -3.41 16.51
CA GLY A 398 -31.00 -2.00 16.76
C GLY A 398 -30.11 -1.29 17.80
N VAL A 399 -28.94 -1.84 18.12
CA VAL A 399 -27.85 -1.18 18.84
C VAL A 399 -26.76 -0.85 17.84
N ARG A 400 -26.28 0.40 17.78
CA ARG A 400 -25.20 0.79 16.87
C ARG A 400 -23.85 0.27 17.39
N GLU A 401 -23.31 -0.69 16.66
CA GLU A 401 -22.05 -1.40 16.96
C GLU A 401 -20.90 -0.86 16.12
N GLY A 402 -21.19 -0.18 15.00
CA GLY A 402 -20.16 0.44 14.17
C GLY A 402 -20.51 1.81 13.58
N SER A 403 -19.48 2.46 13.06
CA SER A 403 -19.55 3.72 12.35
C SER A 403 -18.41 3.87 11.35
N LEU A 404 -18.68 4.58 10.27
CA LEU A 404 -17.65 5.17 9.44
C LEU A 404 -17.88 6.67 9.32
N SER A 405 -16.78 7.43 9.33
CA SER A 405 -16.73 8.80 8.85
C SER A 405 -15.50 9.01 7.96
N ALA A 406 -15.62 9.80 6.90
CA ALA A 406 -14.48 10.24 6.11
C ALA A 406 -14.65 11.71 5.71
N GLU A 407 -13.60 12.52 5.82
CA GLU A 407 -13.55 13.90 5.34
C GLU A 407 -12.40 14.05 4.34
N ILE A 408 -12.69 14.54 3.13
CA ILE A 408 -11.67 14.90 2.13
C ILE A 408 -11.82 16.37 1.81
N SER A 409 -10.73 17.13 1.86
CA SER A 409 -10.70 18.53 1.44
C SER A 409 -9.49 18.82 0.56
N ASP A 410 -9.68 19.67 -0.44
CA ASP A 410 -8.72 19.91 -1.52
C ASP A 410 -8.81 21.39 -1.96
N ARG A 411 -7.68 22.09 -2.03
CA ARG A 411 -7.64 23.55 -2.17
C ARG A 411 -6.49 24.03 -3.04
N TYR A 412 -6.72 25.08 -3.84
CA TYR A 412 -5.65 25.78 -4.56
C TYR A 412 -5.77 27.30 -4.48
N ALA A 413 -4.81 27.94 -3.80
CA ALA A 413 -4.79 29.39 -3.63
C ALA A 413 -3.38 29.97 -3.75
N ASP A 414 -3.24 31.07 -4.48
CA ASP A 414 -2.00 31.88 -4.60
C ASP A 414 -0.72 31.10 -4.96
N GLY A 415 -0.82 29.92 -5.58
CA GLY A 415 0.31 29.06 -5.93
C GLY A 415 0.70 28.02 -4.87
N VAL A 416 -0.19 27.73 -3.94
CA VAL A 416 -0.11 26.62 -2.98
C VAL A 416 -1.28 25.67 -3.24
N TYR A 417 -1.00 24.37 -3.26
CA TYR A 417 -1.96 23.28 -3.23
C TYR A 417 -1.95 22.64 -1.84
N GLU A 418 -3.13 22.43 -1.27
CA GLU A 418 -3.34 21.81 0.05
C GLU A 418 -4.41 20.72 -0.12
N MET A 419 -4.16 19.52 0.41
CA MET A 419 -5.10 18.40 0.48
C MET A 419 -5.08 17.78 1.87
N SER A 420 -6.24 17.38 2.36
CA SER A 420 -6.41 16.58 3.57
C SER A 420 -7.38 15.43 3.33
N LEU A 421 -7.07 14.24 3.81
CA LEU A 421 -7.99 13.12 3.94
C LEU A 421 -7.98 12.65 5.40
N THR A 422 -9.15 12.47 5.98
CA THR A 422 -9.34 11.64 7.17
C THR A 422 -10.33 10.52 6.88
N PHE A 423 -10.08 9.36 7.46
CA PHE A 423 -10.94 8.19 7.40
C PHE A 423 -10.92 7.52 8.77
N ASP A 424 -12.09 7.35 9.37
CA ASP A 424 -12.31 6.64 10.62
C ASP A 424 -13.35 5.56 10.38
N LEU A 425 -12.98 4.30 10.63
CA LEU A 425 -13.88 3.15 10.65
C LEU A 425 -13.76 2.48 12.01
N SER A 426 -14.89 2.18 12.64
CA SER A 426 -14.96 1.45 13.91
C SER A 426 -16.13 0.47 13.89
N GLY A 427 -15.96 -0.72 14.46
CA GLY A 427 -17.00 -1.74 14.56
C GLY A 427 -16.66 -2.82 15.60
N GLU A 428 -17.38 -3.93 15.55
CA GLU A 428 -17.08 -5.15 16.30
C GLU A 428 -16.98 -6.32 15.31
N GLU A 429 -15.92 -7.12 15.40
CA GLU A 429 -15.73 -8.31 14.57
C GLU A 429 -15.53 -9.54 15.49
N ALA A 430 -16.39 -10.55 15.33
CA ALA A 430 -16.39 -11.79 16.12
C ALA A 430 -16.43 -11.62 17.66
N GLY A 431 -16.75 -10.43 18.17
CA GLY A 431 -16.78 -10.09 19.60
C GLY A 431 -15.62 -9.22 20.10
N GLU A 432 -14.72 -8.78 19.21
CA GLU A 432 -13.60 -7.88 19.51
C GLU A 432 -13.76 -6.53 18.76
N PRO A 433 -13.41 -5.38 19.38
CA PRO A 433 -13.62 -4.07 18.78
C PRO A 433 -12.59 -3.75 17.69
N VAL A 434 -13.03 -3.56 16.45
CA VAL A 434 -12.17 -3.22 15.30
C VAL A 434 -12.14 -1.70 15.09
N ALA A 435 -10.96 -1.14 14.81
CA ALA A 435 -10.85 0.21 14.28
C ALA A 435 -9.78 0.32 13.18
N ILE A 436 -10.03 1.20 12.21
CA ILE A 436 -9.07 1.63 11.19
C ILE A 436 -9.13 3.16 11.13
N GLN A 437 -7.99 3.82 11.26
CA GLN A 437 -7.86 5.27 11.13
C GLN A 437 -6.82 5.61 10.06
N ILE A 438 -7.07 6.65 9.26
CA ILE A 438 -6.13 7.20 8.28
C ILE A 438 -6.22 8.73 8.33
N ASP A 439 -5.07 9.41 8.45
CA ASP A 439 -4.90 10.85 8.24
C ASP A 439 -3.84 11.05 7.16
N GLU A 440 -4.16 11.77 6.08
CA GLU A 440 -3.23 12.17 5.04
C GLU A 440 -3.28 13.69 4.84
N GLN A 441 -2.11 14.33 4.76
CA GLN A 441 -1.96 15.77 4.56
C GLN A 441 -0.87 16.04 3.53
N LEU A 442 -1.25 16.58 2.37
CA LEU A 442 -0.34 16.93 1.27
C LEU A 442 -0.32 18.44 1.05
N THR A 443 0.86 19.04 1.03
CA THR A 443 1.09 20.45 0.72
C THR A 443 2.16 20.58 -0.36
N MET A 444 1.84 21.28 -1.45
CA MET A 444 2.80 21.57 -2.52
C MET A 444 2.77 23.06 -2.89
N ASP A 445 3.90 23.66 -3.27
CA ASP A 445 3.91 25.06 -3.71
C ASP A 445 4.78 25.36 -4.95
N LYS A 446 4.50 26.50 -5.58
CA LYS A 446 5.21 27.01 -6.77
C LYS A 446 6.67 27.41 -6.55
N ASN A 447 7.11 27.48 -5.29
CA ASN A 447 8.52 27.70 -4.94
C ASN A 447 9.27 26.36 -4.87
N GLY A 448 8.56 25.24 -5.03
CA GLY A 448 9.08 23.89 -5.01
C GLY A 448 8.86 23.16 -3.69
N ARG A 449 8.18 23.72 -2.67
CA ARG A 449 7.95 22.95 -1.43
C ARG A 449 7.08 21.73 -1.72
N TYR A 450 7.44 20.61 -1.12
CA TYR A 450 6.60 19.42 -1.00
C TYR A 450 6.64 18.93 0.44
N ALA A 451 5.46 18.72 1.03
CA ALA A 451 5.32 18.04 2.30
C ALA A 451 4.15 17.06 2.24
N LEU A 452 4.38 15.82 2.65
CA LEU A 452 3.38 14.76 2.81
C LEU A 452 3.46 14.25 4.25
N GLY A 453 2.32 14.19 4.93
CA GLY A 453 2.12 13.37 6.12
C GLY A 453 1.08 12.31 5.82
N PHE A 454 1.33 11.09 6.27
CA PHE A 454 0.38 9.98 6.24
C PHE A 454 0.53 9.22 7.56
N ASP A 455 -0.55 8.98 8.28
CA ASP A 455 -0.60 8.16 9.48
C ASP A 455 -1.81 7.23 9.39
N MET A 456 -1.56 5.93 9.48
CA MET A 456 -2.56 4.86 9.45
C MET A 456 -2.47 4.04 10.74
N GLY A 457 -3.61 3.79 11.37
CA GLY A 457 -3.73 3.04 12.63
C GLY A 457 -4.76 1.92 12.54
N PHE A 458 -4.50 0.83 13.26
CA PHE A 458 -5.36 -0.35 13.34
C PHE A 458 -5.53 -0.79 14.79
N ASP A 459 -6.76 -1.09 15.19
CA ASP A 459 -7.08 -1.70 16.50
C ASP A 459 -7.91 -2.99 16.30
N GLY A 460 -7.70 -3.95 17.21
CA GLY A 460 -8.51 -5.15 17.42
C GLY A 460 -8.77 -6.17 16.30
N MET A 461 -8.29 -5.99 15.05
CA MET A 461 -8.54 -6.91 13.91
C MET A 461 -7.99 -8.36 14.05
N GLY A 462 -7.59 -8.81 15.25
CA GLY A 462 -7.01 -10.15 15.47
C GLY A 462 -5.67 -10.38 14.74
N LEU A 463 -5.05 -9.30 14.23
CA LEU A 463 -3.81 -9.31 13.47
C LEU A 463 -2.59 -9.34 14.41
N ASP A 464 -2.51 -10.37 15.24
CA ASP A 464 -1.45 -10.62 16.25
C ASP A 464 0.00 -10.65 15.70
N GLN A 465 0.18 -10.45 14.38
CA GLN A 465 1.44 -10.49 13.65
C GLN A 465 1.68 -9.26 12.75
N MET A 466 0.74 -8.31 12.66
CA MET A 466 0.89 -7.11 11.81
C MET A 466 1.22 -5.85 12.62
N VAL A 467 1.46 -4.76 11.89
CA VAL A 467 1.88 -3.45 12.39
C VAL A 467 0.64 -2.59 12.72
N PRO A 468 0.25 -2.41 14.00
CA PRO A 468 -0.93 -1.60 14.38
C PRO A 468 -0.83 -0.09 14.08
N SER A 469 0.32 0.45 13.67
CA SER A 469 0.31 1.74 12.95
C SER A 469 1.50 1.93 12.01
N ILE A 470 1.22 2.49 10.83
CA ILE A 470 2.20 2.86 9.81
C ILE A 470 2.13 4.37 9.63
N GLY A 471 3.26 5.07 9.63
CA GLY A 471 3.31 6.48 9.29
C GLY A 471 4.43 6.81 8.31
N ILE A 472 4.19 7.76 7.42
CA ILE A 472 5.15 8.27 6.46
C ILE A 472 5.15 9.80 6.53
N GLN A 473 6.32 10.42 6.65
CA GLN A 473 6.47 11.87 6.55
C GLN A 473 7.56 12.24 5.56
N LEU A 474 7.25 13.16 4.64
CA LEU A 474 8.18 13.82 3.74
C LEU A 474 8.06 15.33 3.96
N ASP A 475 9.15 16.07 4.14
CA ASP A 475 9.16 17.54 4.00
C ASP A 475 10.46 17.97 3.33
N GLY A 476 10.34 18.77 2.28
CA GLY A 476 11.47 19.14 1.42
C GLY A 476 11.05 19.93 0.19
N THR A 477 11.85 19.80 -0.87
CA THR A 477 11.68 20.54 -2.12
C THR A 477 11.83 19.69 -3.36
N VAL A 478 10.96 19.94 -4.34
CA VAL A 478 11.00 19.38 -5.70
C VAL A 478 11.13 20.54 -6.68
N THR A 479 12.11 20.45 -7.58
CA THR A 479 12.39 21.50 -8.58
C THR A 479 12.68 20.87 -9.95
N ALA A 480 12.55 21.65 -11.02
CA ALA A 480 12.85 21.20 -12.38
C ALA A 480 14.09 21.91 -12.93
N ASP A 481 15.04 21.15 -13.50
CA ASP A 481 16.20 21.66 -14.23
C ASP A 481 16.21 21.10 -15.65
N GLY A 482 15.70 21.90 -16.60
CA GLY A 482 15.51 21.46 -17.98
C GLY A 482 14.41 20.41 -18.09
N GLU A 483 14.80 19.17 -18.39
CA GLU A 483 13.93 17.98 -18.46
C GLU A 483 14.03 17.12 -17.19
N ASN A 484 14.94 17.44 -16.26
CA ASN A 484 15.17 16.67 -15.04
C ASN A 484 14.30 17.19 -13.88
N THR A 485 13.91 16.29 -12.97
CA THR A 485 13.27 16.61 -11.69
C THR A 485 14.23 16.34 -10.54
N ILE A 486 14.49 17.34 -9.72
CA ILE A 486 15.39 17.28 -8.55
C ILE A 486 14.54 17.27 -7.28
N TRP A 487 14.69 16.21 -6.49
CA TRP A 487 14.04 16.01 -5.20
C TRP A 487 15.09 16.17 -4.09
N GLU A 488 14.84 17.03 -3.10
CA GLU A 488 15.68 17.21 -1.92
C GLU A 488 14.82 17.19 -0.65
N PHE A 489 14.83 16.07 0.08
CA PHE A 489 14.10 15.86 1.32
C PHE A 489 15.05 15.85 2.54
N PRO A 490 15.16 16.95 3.30
CA PRO A 490 15.86 16.96 4.58
C PRO A 490 15.21 16.05 5.64
N VAL A 491 13.95 15.66 5.46
CA VAL A 491 13.25 14.68 6.31
C VAL A 491 12.46 13.71 5.43
N VAL A 492 12.81 12.43 5.53
CA VAL A 492 12.02 11.26 5.13
C VAL A 492 11.90 10.36 6.36
N SER A 493 10.69 10.25 6.91
CA SER A 493 10.41 9.48 8.13
C SER A 493 9.49 8.31 7.82
N GLY A 494 9.88 7.11 8.25
CA GLY A 494 9.02 5.92 8.28
C GLY A 494 8.77 5.49 9.72
N LYS A 495 7.50 5.47 10.14
CA LYS A 495 7.03 5.11 11.49
C LYS A 495 6.34 3.75 11.45
N VAL A 496 6.66 2.90 12.41
CA VAL A 496 6.11 1.54 12.61
C VAL A 496 5.78 1.36 14.08
N GLY A 497 4.50 1.25 14.41
CA GLY A 497 4.00 0.89 15.74
C GLY A 497 3.75 -0.61 15.88
N TYR A 498 4.13 -1.20 17.01
CA TYR A 498 3.82 -2.58 17.35
C TYR A 498 3.55 -2.74 18.85
N LEU A 499 2.33 -3.16 19.19
CA LEU A 499 1.80 -3.16 20.56
C LEU A 499 1.95 -1.75 21.20
N ASP A 500 2.46 -1.66 22.43
CA ASP A 500 2.69 -0.38 23.14
C ASP A 500 3.89 0.43 22.61
N ASP A 501 4.74 -0.15 21.73
CA ASP A 501 5.96 0.49 21.22
C ASP A 501 5.75 1.12 19.84
N SER A 502 6.53 2.16 19.53
CA SER A 502 6.67 2.68 18.17
C SER A 502 8.11 3.06 17.85
N TYR A 503 8.46 2.88 16.57
CA TYR A 503 9.80 3.06 16.03
C TYR A 503 9.71 3.98 14.82
N THR A 504 10.52 5.05 14.78
CA THR A 504 10.61 5.97 13.65
C THR A 504 12.02 5.97 13.09
N LEU A 505 12.16 5.59 11.83
CA LEU A 505 13.39 5.67 11.03
C LEU A 505 13.39 6.99 10.27
N ASN A 506 14.43 7.79 10.41
CA ASN A 506 14.58 9.08 9.74
C ASN A 506 15.79 9.09 8.80
N PHE A 507 15.58 9.58 7.59
CA PHE A 507 16.59 9.73 6.54
C PHE A 507 16.55 11.14 5.94
N THR A 508 17.64 11.51 5.28
CA THR A 508 17.68 12.58 4.27
C THR A 508 17.76 11.92 2.90
N CYS A 509 16.90 12.31 1.96
CA CYS A 509 16.92 11.81 0.58
C CYS A 509 17.23 12.93 -0.41
N LYS A 510 18.05 12.63 -1.42
CA LYS A 510 18.15 13.41 -2.65
C LYS A 510 17.97 12.48 -3.85
N SER A 511 17.31 12.96 -4.90
CA SER A 511 17.22 12.27 -6.19
C SER A 511 17.25 13.28 -7.33
N THR A 512 17.86 12.90 -8.46
CA THR A 512 17.73 13.61 -9.74
C THR A 512 17.21 12.65 -10.80
N SER A 513 15.90 12.73 -11.04
CA SER A 513 15.17 11.96 -12.05
C SER A 513 15.37 12.59 -13.43
N SER A 514 15.75 11.78 -14.41
CA SER A 514 16.00 12.18 -15.81
C SER A 514 15.30 11.23 -16.77
N PRO A 515 14.61 11.70 -17.82
CA PRO A 515 13.89 10.81 -18.75
C PRO A 515 14.85 9.98 -19.61
N ILE A 516 14.50 8.71 -19.83
CA ILE A 516 15.18 7.79 -20.73
C ILE A 516 14.49 7.86 -22.10
N THR A 517 15.27 8.11 -23.16
CA THR A 517 14.76 8.41 -24.51
C THR A 517 15.13 7.37 -25.57
N VAL A 518 15.65 6.22 -25.13
CA VAL A 518 16.02 5.04 -25.92
C VAL A 518 15.65 3.79 -25.11
N PRO A 519 15.38 2.62 -25.74
CA PRO A 519 15.15 1.38 -24.99
C PRO A 519 16.30 1.11 -24.01
N TYR A 520 15.95 0.75 -22.77
CA TYR A 520 16.95 0.52 -21.74
C TYR A 520 17.66 -0.83 -21.92
N GLU A 521 18.97 -0.85 -21.67
CA GLU A 521 19.79 -2.06 -21.57
C GLU A 521 20.45 -2.05 -20.18
N ALA A 522 20.52 -3.22 -19.53
CA ALA A 522 21.11 -3.38 -18.20
C ALA A 522 22.53 -2.77 -18.13
N SER A 523 22.83 -2.01 -17.07
CA SER A 523 24.11 -1.30 -16.96
C SER A 523 25.31 -2.23 -16.72
N ARG A 524 25.05 -3.48 -16.31
CA ARG A 524 26.06 -4.53 -16.05
C ARG A 524 25.90 -5.71 -17.00
N THR A 525 26.99 -6.46 -17.18
CA THR A 525 26.95 -7.72 -17.94
C THR A 525 26.29 -8.81 -17.11
N LEU A 526 25.12 -9.26 -17.55
CA LEU A 526 24.36 -10.35 -16.93
C LEU A 526 24.82 -11.70 -17.49
N THR A 527 24.94 -12.72 -16.61
CA THR A 527 25.39 -14.07 -16.97
C THR A 527 24.39 -15.12 -16.45
N PRO A 528 23.71 -15.89 -17.34
CA PRO A 528 22.75 -16.90 -16.91
C PRO A 528 23.39 -17.99 -16.04
N LEU A 529 22.98 -18.03 -14.77
CA LEU A 529 23.57 -18.87 -13.71
C LEU A 529 23.54 -20.37 -14.06
N PHE A 530 22.44 -20.83 -14.64
CA PHE A 530 22.23 -22.24 -14.99
C PHE A 530 22.99 -22.67 -16.25
N GLU A 531 23.41 -21.74 -17.12
CA GLU A 531 24.25 -22.02 -18.29
C GLU A 531 25.76 -22.07 -17.97
N MET A 532 26.18 -21.56 -16.80
CA MET A 532 27.61 -21.43 -16.46
C MET A 532 28.34 -22.78 -16.43
N GLY A 533 29.49 -22.85 -17.11
CA GLY A 533 30.39 -24.01 -17.11
C GLY A 533 31.03 -24.27 -15.73
N GLU A 534 31.53 -25.50 -15.52
CA GLU A 534 32.14 -25.91 -14.24
C GLU A 534 33.25 -24.94 -13.80
N SER A 535 34.20 -24.66 -14.70
CA SER A 535 35.29 -23.70 -14.52
C SER A 535 34.85 -22.27 -14.23
N ASP A 536 33.70 -21.88 -14.77
CA ASP A 536 33.31 -20.47 -14.86
C ASP A 536 32.55 -20.07 -13.59
N LEU A 537 31.75 -21.00 -13.04
CA LEU A 537 31.20 -20.87 -11.70
C LEU A 537 32.29 -21.03 -10.62
N ASP A 538 33.25 -21.95 -10.78
CA ASP A 538 34.36 -22.10 -9.83
C ASP A 538 35.20 -20.81 -9.76
N ALA A 539 35.42 -20.14 -10.90
CA ALA A 539 36.05 -18.84 -10.97
C ALA A 539 35.20 -17.75 -10.28
N TRP A 540 33.91 -17.62 -10.64
CA TRP A 540 32.98 -16.67 -10.05
C TRP A 540 32.86 -16.82 -8.52
N ALA A 541 32.69 -18.04 -8.02
CA ALA A 541 32.62 -18.31 -6.60
C ALA A 541 33.93 -17.99 -5.87
N SER A 542 35.09 -18.21 -6.51
CA SER A 542 36.40 -17.83 -5.97
C SER A 542 36.63 -16.32 -5.95
N GLU A 543 36.13 -15.57 -6.94
CA GLU A 543 36.12 -14.10 -6.92
C GLU A 543 35.21 -13.59 -5.81
N TYR A 544 33.99 -14.14 -5.71
CA TYR A 544 33.00 -13.75 -4.71
C TYR A 544 33.49 -14.03 -3.27
N GLU A 545 34.13 -15.17 -3.02
CA GLU A 545 34.75 -15.46 -1.73
C GLU A 545 35.90 -14.49 -1.41
N ALA A 546 36.77 -14.20 -2.40
CA ALA A 546 37.89 -13.28 -2.21
C ALA A 546 37.42 -11.84 -1.93
N GLY A 547 36.39 -11.37 -2.65
CA GLY A 547 35.76 -10.07 -2.42
C GLY A 547 35.11 -9.97 -1.04
N ALA A 548 34.34 -10.99 -0.64
CA ALA A 548 33.74 -11.05 0.69
C ALA A 548 34.81 -11.06 1.80
N GLN A 549 35.88 -11.86 1.66
CA GLN A 549 37.01 -11.85 2.61
C GLN A 549 37.69 -10.48 2.70
N ALA A 550 37.87 -9.79 1.56
CA ALA A 550 38.45 -8.44 1.53
C ALA A 550 37.58 -7.41 2.27
N LEU A 551 36.25 -7.45 2.07
CA LEU A 551 35.31 -6.58 2.78
C LEU A 551 35.24 -6.89 4.28
N PHE A 552 35.17 -8.17 4.68
CA PHE A 552 35.23 -8.52 6.11
C PHE A 552 36.55 -8.02 6.74
N GLY A 553 37.66 -8.08 6.01
CA GLY A 553 38.94 -7.50 6.44
C GLY A 553 38.90 -5.98 6.64
N SER A 554 38.30 -5.22 5.71
CA SER A 554 38.21 -3.76 5.82
C SER A 554 37.23 -3.32 6.92
N LEU A 555 36.08 -3.98 7.05
CA LEU A 555 35.10 -3.73 8.12
C LEU A 555 35.66 -4.04 9.51
N PHE A 556 36.42 -5.13 9.68
CA PHE A 556 37.15 -5.39 10.94
C PHE A 556 38.22 -4.32 11.22
N GLY A 557 38.92 -3.83 10.19
CA GLY A 557 39.86 -2.71 10.31
C GLY A 557 39.18 -1.42 10.79
N TYR A 558 38.00 -1.13 10.27
CA TYR A 558 37.20 0.04 10.63
C TYR A 558 36.66 -0.06 12.07
N ALA A 559 36.06 -1.21 12.44
CA ALA A 559 35.57 -1.48 13.79
C ALA A 559 36.66 -1.43 14.87
N MET A 560 37.92 -1.70 14.48
CA MET A 560 39.11 -1.57 15.34
C MET A 560 39.77 -0.19 15.30
N GLY A 561 39.18 0.80 14.62
CA GLY A 561 39.62 2.19 14.62
C GLY A 561 40.82 2.51 13.72
N SER A 562 41.10 1.68 12.70
CA SER A 562 42.09 2.00 11.66
C SER A 562 41.43 2.61 10.43
N ALA A 563 42.06 3.64 9.86
CA ALA A 563 41.51 4.38 8.73
C ALA A 563 41.49 3.56 7.44
N VAL A 564 40.47 3.79 6.62
CA VAL A 564 40.28 3.16 5.31
C VAL A 564 41.47 3.48 4.38
N PRO A 565 42.13 2.47 3.76
CA PRO A 565 43.05 2.71 2.65
C PRO A 565 42.27 3.22 1.43
N GLU A 566 42.73 4.28 0.78
CA GLU A 566 42.09 4.82 -0.44
C GLU A 566 41.94 3.72 -1.50
N ALA A 567 40.72 3.57 -2.02
CA ALA A 567 40.44 2.61 -3.08
C ALA A 567 41.12 3.03 -4.39
N GLY A 568 41.91 2.12 -4.98
CA GLY A 568 42.41 2.27 -6.35
C GLY A 568 43.92 2.22 -6.53
N GLN A 569 44.47 1.00 -6.60
CA GLN A 569 45.57 0.74 -7.54
C GLN A 569 45.56 -0.73 -7.96
N PRO A 570 45.34 -1.06 -9.25
CA PRO A 570 45.42 -2.45 -9.72
C PRO A 570 46.86 -2.97 -9.64
N ALA A 571 47.01 -4.25 -9.33
CA ALA A 571 48.30 -4.92 -9.37
C ALA A 571 48.83 -5.02 -10.82
N ALA A 572 50.15 -4.97 -10.98
CA ALA A 572 50.86 -4.95 -12.27
C ALA A 572 51.80 -6.16 -12.44
#